data_AF-A0A529ZQC0-F1
#
_entry.id   AF-A0A529ZQC0-F1
#
_cell.length_a   1.000
_cell.length_b   1.000
_cell.length_c   1.000
_cell.angle_alpha   90.00
_cell.angle_beta   90.00
_cell.angle_gamma   90.00
#
_symmetry.space_group_name_H-M   'P 1'
#
loop_
_entity.id
_entity.type
_entity.pdbx_description
1 polymer ?
#
loop_
_entity_poly.entity_id
_entity_poly.type
_entity_poly.pdbx_seq_one_letter_code
_entity_poly.pdbx_strand_id
1 'polypeptide(L)'
;IVLFEMFGRGSGETVHPLRVVKSFLRRLFINPLIIGILAGLAWRLTGAPLPDLVERLVDTLADTAGPVALFAMGLSLRRFGISGNIRPALALSVLKLFLMPALVLAFVWLLGLPPLTSKVAVVVAALPSGINSYLIAVQFNTGQALASNQMTLATASAVLTTSFWLTVVVHIFG
;
A
#
# COMPACT_ATOMS: atom_id res chain seq x y z
N ILE A 1 -1.23 -11.27 -6.63
CA ILE A 1 -0.24 -12.00 -7.48
C ILE A 1 -0.80 -13.36 -7.89
N VAL A 2 -1.07 -14.29 -6.95
CA VAL A 2 -1.74 -15.57 -7.23
C VAL A 2 -3.07 -15.39 -7.98
N LEU A 3 -3.88 -14.41 -7.56
CA LEU A 3 -5.14 -14.05 -8.23
C LEU A 3 -4.93 -13.59 -9.69
N PHE A 4 -3.90 -12.78 -9.97
CA PHE A 4 -3.58 -12.32 -11.33
C PHE A 4 -3.02 -13.44 -12.21
N GLU A 5 -2.27 -14.39 -11.62
CA GLU A 5 -1.72 -15.56 -12.31
C GLU A 5 -2.80 -16.62 -12.61
N MET A 6 -3.84 -16.70 -11.78
CA MET A 6 -5.03 -17.52 -12.01
C MET A 6 -5.96 -16.92 -13.09
N PHE A 7 -6.12 -15.60 -13.14
CA PHE A 7 -7.03 -14.93 -14.09
C PHE A 7 -6.37 -14.47 -15.40
N GLY A 8 -5.03 -14.39 -15.47
CA GLY A 8 -4.29 -13.89 -16.64
C GLY A 8 -4.02 -14.93 -17.73
N ARG A 9 -4.41 -16.19 -17.55
CA ARG A 9 -4.24 -17.24 -18.58
C ARG A 9 -5.60 -17.60 -19.17
N GLY A 10 -5.72 -17.38 -20.47
CA GLY A 10 -6.88 -17.72 -21.26
C GLY A 10 -7.37 -19.15 -20.98
N SER A 11 -8.70 -19.26 -20.90
CA SER A 11 -9.52 -20.47 -20.89
C SER A 11 -8.80 -21.76 -21.33
N GLY A 12 -8.58 -22.71 -20.41
CA GLY A 12 -8.54 -24.13 -20.79
C GLY A 12 -7.65 -25.12 -20.03
N GLU A 13 -6.60 -24.72 -19.30
CA GLU A 13 -5.68 -25.70 -18.69
C GLU A 13 -5.81 -25.83 -17.17
N THR A 14 -5.92 -27.08 -16.70
CA THR A 14 -5.99 -27.47 -15.28
C THR A 14 -4.76 -26.98 -14.52
N VAL A 15 -4.97 -26.07 -13.58
CA VAL A 15 -3.91 -25.43 -12.78
C VAL A 15 -3.29 -26.46 -11.81
N HIS A 16 -2.10 -26.96 -12.11
CA HIS A 16 -1.34 -27.79 -11.16
C HIS A 16 -0.79 -26.92 -10.01
N PRO A 17 -1.21 -27.13 -8.75
CA PRO A 17 -0.85 -26.26 -7.61
C PRO A 17 0.67 -26.20 -7.37
N LEU A 18 1.38 -27.31 -7.61
CA LEU A 18 2.84 -27.39 -7.50
C LEU A 18 3.59 -26.46 -8.47
N ARG A 19 3.04 -26.21 -9.66
CA ARG A 19 3.67 -25.34 -10.67
C ARG A 19 3.49 -23.86 -10.32
N VAL A 20 2.36 -23.52 -9.70
CA VAL A 20 2.04 -22.17 -9.18
C VAL A 20 2.89 -21.84 -7.95
N VAL A 21 3.05 -22.77 -7.02
CA VAL A 21 3.94 -22.56 -5.86
C VAL A 21 5.39 -22.40 -6.30
N LYS A 22 5.86 -23.19 -7.27
CA LYS A 22 7.22 -23.08 -7.83
C LYS A 22 7.44 -21.76 -8.59
N SER A 23 6.46 -21.30 -9.38
CA SER A 23 6.55 -19.99 -10.07
C SER A 23 6.52 -18.83 -9.07
N PHE A 24 5.69 -18.93 -8.02
CA PHE A 24 5.62 -17.97 -6.94
C PHE A 24 6.93 -17.87 -6.17
N LEU A 25 7.49 -19.00 -5.69
CA LEU A 25 8.79 -19.02 -5.00
C LEU A 25 9.89 -18.43 -5.89
N ARG A 26 9.98 -18.84 -7.15
CA ARG A 26 10.98 -18.31 -8.08
C ARG A 26 10.87 -16.80 -8.25
N ARG A 27 9.65 -16.27 -8.36
CA ARG A 27 9.41 -14.83 -8.46
C ARG A 27 9.67 -14.09 -7.13
N LEU A 28 9.43 -14.75 -6.01
CA LEU A 28 9.71 -14.24 -4.67
C LEU A 28 11.21 -14.01 -4.48
N PHE A 29 12.03 -15.00 -4.85
CA PHE A 29 13.50 -14.93 -4.77
C PHE A 29 14.15 -14.03 -5.82
N ILE A 30 13.42 -13.60 -6.85
CA ILE A 30 13.90 -12.63 -7.84
C ILE A 30 13.47 -11.20 -7.47
N ASN A 31 12.51 -11.03 -6.55
CA ASN A 31 11.96 -9.72 -6.21
C ASN A 31 12.89 -8.95 -5.24
N PRO A 32 13.51 -7.83 -5.67
CA PRO A 32 14.45 -7.08 -4.83
C PRO A 32 13.83 -6.57 -3.52
N LEU A 33 12.54 -6.21 -3.52
CA LEU A 33 11.85 -5.77 -2.30
C LEU A 33 11.74 -6.91 -1.29
N ILE A 34 11.40 -8.12 -1.74
CA ILE A 34 11.23 -9.27 -0.86
C ILE A 34 12.59 -9.74 -0.35
N ILE A 35 13.60 -9.76 -1.21
CA ILE A 35 14.99 -10.06 -0.80
C ILE A 35 15.43 -9.06 0.28
N GLY A 36 15.18 -7.76 0.11
CA GLY A 36 15.50 -6.75 1.11
C GLY A 36 14.79 -6.96 2.44
N ILE A 37 13.49 -7.23 2.42
CA ILE A 37 12.70 -7.51 3.64
C ILE A 37 13.20 -8.79 4.34
N LEU A 38 13.46 -9.86 3.58
CA LEU A 38 13.95 -11.13 4.11
C LEU A 38 15.37 -11.00 4.67
N ALA A 39 16.25 -10.27 4.00
CA ALA A 39 17.61 -10.01 4.47
C ALA A 39 17.59 -9.19 5.76
N GLY A 40 16.79 -8.12 5.82
CA GLY A 40 16.61 -7.33 7.04
C GLY A 40 16.02 -8.13 8.19
N LEU A 41 15.05 -9.01 7.90
CA LEU A 41 14.48 -9.91 8.90
C LEU A 41 15.49 -10.96 9.39
N ALA A 42 16.24 -11.58 8.48
CA ALA A 42 17.28 -12.55 8.80
C ALA A 42 18.37 -11.92 9.68
N TRP A 43 18.78 -10.68 9.38
CA TRP A 43 19.72 -9.93 10.20
C TRP A 43 19.13 -9.55 11.57
N ARG A 44 17.85 -9.17 11.62
CA ARG A 44 17.18 -8.90 12.90
C ARG A 44 17.13 -10.14 13.80
N LEU A 45 17.02 -11.34 13.21
CA LEU A 45 17.00 -12.60 13.95
C LEU A 45 18.38 -13.01 14.49
N THR A 46 19.49 -12.58 13.87
CA THR A 46 20.84 -12.85 14.41
C THR A 46 21.14 -12.01 15.65
N GLY A 47 20.39 -10.94 15.90
CA GLY A 47 20.56 -10.06 17.07
C GLY A 47 21.88 -9.28 17.09
N ALA A 48 22.66 -9.36 16.01
CA ALA A 48 23.93 -8.67 15.89
C ALA A 48 23.67 -7.17 15.62
N PRO A 49 24.27 -6.26 16.41
CA PRO A 49 24.19 -4.84 16.10
C PRO A 49 24.79 -4.58 14.72
N LEU A 50 24.10 -3.82 13.89
CA LEU A 50 24.68 -3.35 12.65
C LEU A 50 25.87 -2.44 12.97
N PRO A 51 26.97 -2.50 12.21
CA PRO A 51 28.02 -1.50 12.32
C PRO A 51 27.42 -0.11 12.03
N ASP A 52 27.74 0.89 12.86
CA ASP A 52 27.19 2.26 12.77
C ASP A 52 27.20 2.85 11.36
N LEU A 53 28.21 2.52 10.56
CA LEU A 53 28.33 2.96 9.18
C LEU A 53 27.21 2.39 8.29
N VAL A 54 26.88 1.11 8.43
CA VAL A 54 25.85 0.46 7.62
C VAL A 54 24.46 0.96 8.01
N GLU A 55 24.21 1.12 9.31
CA GLU A 55 22.95 1.67 9.83
C GLU A 55 22.70 3.07 9.27
N ARG A 56 23.67 3.98 9.40
CA ARG A 56 23.54 5.35 8.86
C ARG A 56 23.30 5.39 7.36
N LEU A 57 23.98 4.53 6.59
CA LEU A 57 23.78 4.45 5.14
C LEU A 57 22.37 3.95 4.79
N VAL A 58 21.90 2.90 5.47
CA VAL A 58 20.56 2.36 5.27
C VAL A 58 19.50 3.39 5.65
N ASP A 59 19.63 4.08 6.78
CA ASP A 59 18.69 5.11 7.23
C ASP A 59 18.64 6.28 6.27
N THR A 60 19.80 6.77 5.81
CA THR A 60 19.85 7.86 4.81
C THR A 60 19.17 7.45 3.49
N LEU A 61 19.36 6.20 3.05
CA LEU A 61 18.67 5.68 1.86
C LEU A 61 17.17 5.50 2.10
N ALA A 62 16.77 5.08 3.30
CA ALA A 62 15.36 4.91 3.66
C ALA A 62 14.62 6.26 3.70
N ASP A 63 15.23 7.28 4.30
CA ASP A 63 14.68 8.63 4.38
C ASP A 63 14.55 9.30 3.01
N THR A 64 15.47 9.02 2.09
CA THR A 64 15.42 9.54 0.71
C THR A 64 14.50 8.74 -0.21
N ALA A 65 14.24 7.46 0.10
CA ALA A 65 13.36 6.61 -0.72
C ALA A 65 11.92 7.14 -0.81
N GLY A 66 11.39 7.69 0.30
CA GLY A 66 10.05 8.28 0.33
C GLY A 66 9.88 9.45 -0.66
N PRO A 67 10.69 10.53 -0.54
CA PRO A 67 10.69 11.65 -1.48
C PRO A 67 10.94 11.24 -2.94
N VAL A 68 11.90 10.34 -3.19
CA VAL A 68 12.21 9.85 -4.55
C VAL A 68 11.04 9.08 -5.15
N ALA A 69 10.35 8.25 -4.35
CA ALA A 69 9.17 7.54 -4.80
C ALA A 69 8.01 8.51 -5.12
N LEU A 70 7.78 9.53 -4.30
CA LEU A 70 6.79 10.59 -4.58
C LEU A 70 7.13 11.35 -5.86
N PHE A 71 8.40 11.67 -6.08
CA PHE A 71 8.85 12.36 -7.30
C PHE A 71 8.67 11.47 -8.54
N ALA A 72 9.06 10.20 -8.47
CA ALA A 72 8.86 9.22 -9.53
C ALA A 72 7.37 9.01 -9.86
N MET A 73 6.50 9.00 -8.84
CA MET A 73 5.05 9.02 -9.05
C MET A 73 4.62 10.27 -9.81
N GLY A 74 5.01 11.47 -9.38
CA GLY A 74 4.68 12.72 -10.08
C GLY A 74 5.11 12.71 -11.56
N LEU A 75 6.29 12.17 -11.86
CA LEU A 75 6.75 11.98 -13.24
C LEU A 75 5.88 10.97 -14.00
N SER A 76 5.43 9.89 -13.35
CA SER A 76 4.52 8.91 -13.95
C SER A 76 3.15 9.51 -14.30
N LEU A 77 2.61 10.44 -13.49
CA LEU A 77 1.36 11.15 -13.81
C LEU A 77 1.51 11.94 -15.13
N ARG A 78 2.65 12.61 -15.33
CA ARG A 78 2.93 13.33 -16.58
C ARG A 78 3.09 12.38 -17.77
N ARG A 79 3.74 11.23 -17.56
CA ARG A 79 4.01 10.23 -18.62
C ARG A 79 2.75 9.49 -19.08
N PHE A 80 1.89 9.09 -18.15
CA PHE A 80 0.70 8.30 -18.46
C PHE A 80 -0.56 9.15 -18.67
N GLY A 81 -0.54 10.41 -18.25
CA GLY A 81 -1.66 11.33 -18.40
C GLY A 81 -2.80 11.07 -17.41
N ILE A 82 -3.37 12.15 -16.89
CA ILE A 82 -4.50 12.08 -15.98
C ILE A 82 -5.79 11.69 -16.74
N SER A 83 -5.91 11.95 -18.04
CA SER A 83 -7.21 12.03 -18.73
C SER A 83 -7.98 10.72 -18.96
N GLY A 84 -7.34 9.54 -18.92
CA GLY A 84 -8.00 8.27 -19.28
C GLY A 84 -8.64 7.48 -18.12
N ASN A 85 -8.08 7.59 -16.91
CA ASN A 85 -8.40 6.68 -15.78
C ASN A 85 -8.92 7.41 -14.52
N ILE A 86 -9.37 8.66 -14.63
CA ILE A 86 -9.81 9.48 -13.49
C ILE A 86 -11.01 8.86 -12.80
N ARG A 87 -12.03 8.43 -13.55
CA ARG A 87 -13.28 7.88 -12.99
C ARG A 87 -13.05 6.64 -12.13
N PRO A 88 -12.33 5.59 -12.59
CA PRO A 88 -12.02 4.44 -11.73
C PRO A 88 -11.07 4.81 -10.58
N ALA A 89 -10.10 5.71 -10.79
CA ALA A 89 -9.21 6.17 -9.71
C ALA A 89 -9.97 6.94 -8.60
N LEU A 90 -10.92 7.79 -8.97
CA LEU A 90 -11.81 8.50 -8.05
C LEU A 90 -12.72 7.53 -7.32
N ALA A 91 -13.37 6.61 -8.03
CA ALA A 91 -14.23 5.60 -7.43
C ALA A 91 -13.47 4.76 -6.40
N LEU A 92 -12.27 4.28 -6.73
CA LEU A 92 -11.40 3.53 -5.81
C LEU A 92 -10.93 4.38 -4.61
N SER A 93 -10.63 5.65 -4.84
CA SER A 93 -10.23 6.57 -3.77
C SER A 93 -11.38 6.80 -2.79
N VAL A 94 -12.57 7.15 -3.30
CA VAL A 94 -13.76 7.36 -2.48
C VAL A 94 -14.14 6.06 -1.75
N LEU A 95 -14.16 4.93 -2.45
CA LEU A 95 -14.47 3.65 -1.83
C LEU A 95 -13.48 3.35 -0.71
N LYS A 96 -12.17 3.53 -0.91
CA LYS A 96 -11.18 3.31 0.14
C LYS A 96 -11.33 4.30 1.30
N LEU A 97 -11.43 5.60 1.00
CA LEU A 97 -11.43 6.67 2.00
C LEU A 97 -12.72 6.74 2.83
N PHE A 98 -13.83 6.15 2.36
CA PHE A 98 -15.09 6.12 3.10
C PHE A 98 -15.44 4.71 3.60
N LEU A 99 -15.34 3.67 2.76
CA LEU A 99 -15.72 2.32 3.14
C LEU A 99 -14.79 1.75 4.22
N MET A 100 -13.48 1.96 4.08
CA MET A 100 -12.46 1.37 4.96
C MET A 100 -12.55 1.94 6.39
N PRO A 101 -12.56 3.27 6.62
CA PRO A 101 -12.79 3.82 7.96
C PRO A 101 -14.20 3.59 8.50
N ALA A 102 -15.25 3.54 7.66
CA ALA A 102 -16.60 3.21 8.12
C ALA A 102 -16.69 1.77 8.66
N LEU A 103 -16.07 0.82 7.97
CA LEU A 103 -15.99 -0.57 8.45
C LEU A 103 -15.18 -0.64 9.76
N VAL A 104 -14.05 0.05 9.83
CA VAL A 104 -13.23 0.08 11.05
C VAL A 104 -14.02 0.69 12.22
N LEU A 105 -14.74 1.79 12.00
CA LEU A 105 -15.62 2.38 13.01
C LEU A 105 -16.68 1.36 13.48
N ALA A 106 -17.34 0.66 12.56
CA ALA A 106 -18.35 -0.34 12.88
C ALA A 106 -17.77 -1.52 13.71
N PHE A 107 -16.59 -2.02 13.33
CA PHE A 107 -15.90 -3.08 14.07
C PHE A 107 -15.45 -2.62 15.45
N VAL A 108 -14.88 -1.42 15.53
CA VAL A 108 -14.42 -0.83 16.78
C VAL A 108 -15.57 -0.62 17.76
N TRP A 109 -16.73 -0.19 17.25
CA TRP A 109 -17.94 -0.03 18.03
C TRP A 109 -18.53 -1.39 18.48
N LEU A 110 -18.56 -2.38 17.59
CA LEU A 110 -19.07 -3.73 17.90
C LEU A 110 -18.17 -4.48 18.91
N LEU A 111 -16.86 -4.27 18.84
CA LEU A 111 -15.87 -4.92 19.72
C LEU A 111 -15.66 -4.17 21.04
N GLY A 112 -16.27 -2.99 21.23
CA GLY A 112 -16.17 -2.22 22.48
C GLY A 112 -14.74 -1.82 22.86
N LEU A 113 -13.91 -1.46 21.88
CA LEU A 113 -12.50 -1.13 22.15
C LEU A 113 -12.32 0.15 22.99
N PRO A 114 -11.21 0.27 23.75
CA PRO A 114 -10.88 1.47 24.51
C PRO A 114 -10.88 2.72 23.62
N PRO A 115 -11.35 3.88 24.11
CA PRO A 115 -11.54 5.09 23.30
C PRO A 115 -10.29 5.53 22.54
N LEU A 116 -9.11 5.38 23.13
CA LEU A 116 -7.84 5.75 22.50
C LEU A 116 -7.51 4.84 21.32
N THR A 117 -7.61 3.52 21.50
CA THR A 117 -7.35 2.52 20.45
C THR A 117 -8.34 2.66 19.31
N SER A 118 -9.61 2.93 19.63
CA SER A 118 -10.69 3.24 18.70
C SER A 118 -10.36 4.46 17.84
N LYS A 119 -9.90 5.55 18.47
CA LYS A 119 -9.50 6.79 17.79
C LYS A 119 -8.35 6.55 16.81
N VAL A 120 -7.30 5.86 17.26
CA VAL A 120 -6.13 5.57 16.41
C VAL A 120 -6.50 4.67 15.24
N ALA A 121 -7.27 3.61 15.46
CA ALA A 121 -7.63 2.66 14.41
C ALA A 121 -8.41 3.33 13.26
N VAL A 122 -9.40 4.18 13.58
CA VAL A 122 -10.20 4.87 12.57
C VAL A 122 -9.38 5.92 11.82
N VAL A 123 -8.53 6.68 12.53
CA VAL A 123 -7.64 7.67 11.90
C VAL A 123 -6.64 7.00 10.95
N VAL A 124 -6.05 5.86 11.36
CA VAL A 124 -5.15 5.09 10.50
C VAL A 124 -5.88 4.55 9.27
N ALA A 125 -7.14 4.13 9.41
CA ALA A 125 -7.96 3.66 8.29
C ALA A 125 -8.36 4.79 7.32
N ALA A 126 -8.43 6.04 7.78
CA ALA A 126 -8.74 7.21 6.97
C ALA A 126 -7.54 7.73 6.17
N LEU A 127 -6.32 7.24 6.42
CA LEU A 127 -5.12 7.63 5.69
C LEU A 127 -5.19 7.22 4.20
N PRO A 128 -4.58 8.02 3.30
CA PRO A 128 -4.54 7.71 1.89
C PRO A 128 -3.76 6.41 1.61
N SER A 129 -3.95 5.86 0.41
CA SER A 129 -3.20 4.70 -0.03
C SER A 129 -1.69 4.99 -0.09
N GLY A 130 -0.87 4.14 0.54
CA GLY A 130 0.57 4.32 0.57
C GLY A 130 1.28 3.99 -0.76
N ILE A 131 2.52 4.50 -0.87
CA ILE A 131 3.43 4.35 -2.03
C ILE A 131 3.65 2.88 -2.42
N ASN A 132 3.52 1.95 -1.48
CA ASN A 132 3.74 0.52 -1.71
C ASN A 132 2.84 -0.04 -2.84
N SER A 133 1.60 0.44 -2.94
CA SER A 133 0.69 0.02 -4.02
C SER A 133 1.19 0.44 -5.40
N TYR A 134 1.77 1.64 -5.51
CA TYR A 134 2.41 2.14 -6.72
C TYR A 134 3.71 1.38 -7.04
N LEU A 135 4.58 1.13 -6.05
CA LEU A 135 5.81 0.36 -6.26
C LEU A 135 5.52 -1.03 -6.83
N ILE A 136 4.48 -1.68 -6.32
CA ILE A 136 4.00 -2.97 -6.85
C ILE A 136 3.49 -2.79 -8.29
N ALA A 137 2.67 -1.79 -8.58
CA ALA A 137 2.16 -1.55 -9.94
C ALA A 137 3.28 -1.29 -10.95
N VAL A 138 4.33 -0.56 -10.55
CA VAL A 138 5.53 -0.32 -11.35
C VAL A 138 6.29 -1.62 -11.58
N GLN A 139 6.56 -2.37 -10.52
CA GLN A 139 7.29 -3.62 -10.58
C GLN A 139 6.61 -4.67 -11.47
N PHE A 140 5.27 -4.77 -11.41
CA PHE A 140 4.51 -5.72 -12.23
C PHE A 140 4.17 -5.19 -13.62
N ASN A 141 4.53 -3.95 -13.96
CA ASN A 141 4.16 -3.30 -15.23
C ASN A 141 2.66 -3.32 -15.53
N THR A 142 1.84 -3.30 -14.48
CA THR A 142 0.37 -3.36 -14.59
C THR A 142 -0.27 -2.21 -13.83
N GLY A 143 -1.14 -1.45 -14.49
CA GLY A 143 -1.98 -0.45 -13.82
C GLY A 143 -1.22 0.72 -13.19
N GLN A 144 0.01 1.02 -13.62
CA GLN A 144 0.83 2.13 -13.10
C GLN A 144 0.08 3.46 -13.14
N ALA A 145 -0.60 3.75 -14.25
CA ALA A 145 -1.41 4.95 -14.43
C ALA A 145 -2.59 5.02 -13.44
N LEU A 146 -3.26 3.89 -13.20
CA LEU A 146 -4.40 3.82 -12.29
C LEU A 146 -3.95 3.98 -10.83
N ALA A 147 -2.88 3.27 -10.43
CA ALA A 147 -2.32 3.35 -9.08
C ALA A 147 -1.80 4.75 -8.76
N SER A 148 -1.10 5.37 -9.72
CA SER A 148 -0.56 6.73 -9.58
C SER A 148 -1.69 7.77 -9.47
N ASN A 149 -2.68 7.74 -10.37
CA ASN A 149 -3.83 8.65 -10.31
C ASN A 149 -4.67 8.46 -9.02
N GLN A 150 -4.92 7.21 -8.62
CA GLN A 150 -5.65 6.89 -7.40
C GLN A 150 -4.90 7.41 -6.17
N MET A 151 -3.57 7.23 -6.12
CA MET A 151 -2.77 7.71 -5.01
C MET A 151 -2.76 9.25 -4.93
N THR A 152 -2.61 9.95 -6.05
CA THR A 152 -2.66 11.42 -6.07
C THR A 152 -4.02 11.95 -5.64
N LEU A 153 -5.11 11.39 -6.16
CA LEU A 153 -6.47 11.77 -5.78
C LEU A 153 -6.73 11.48 -4.30
N ALA A 154 -6.37 10.29 -3.82
CA ALA A 154 -6.50 9.93 -2.42
C ALA A 154 -5.71 10.88 -1.51
N THR A 155 -4.47 11.23 -1.86
CA THR A 155 -3.64 12.16 -1.08
C THR A 155 -4.21 13.58 -1.09
N ALA A 156 -4.70 14.07 -2.24
CA ALA A 156 -5.33 15.38 -2.33
C ALA A 156 -6.63 15.44 -1.50
N SER A 157 -7.44 14.38 -1.54
CA SER A 157 -8.67 14.27 -0.74
C SER A 157 -8.41 13.93 0.73
N ALA A 158 -7.25 13.39 1.08
CA ALA A 158 -6.93 12.92 2.43
C ALA A 158 -7.06 14.01 3.49
N VAL A 159 -6.68 15.26 3.18
CA VAL A 159 -6.80 16.37 4.13
C VAL A 159 -8.26 16.58 4.54
N LEU A 160 -9.17 16.57 3.58
CA LEU A 160 -10.62 16.74 3.83
C LEU A 160 -11.20 15.51 4.53
N THR A 161 -10.89 14.30 4.04
CA THR A 161 -11.48 13.07 4.57
C THR A 161 -10.94 12.73 5.96
N THR A 162 -9.65 12.90 6.21
CA THR A 162 -9.05 12.67 7.53
C THR A 162 -9.60 13.68 8.55
N SER A 163 -9.74 14.96 8.18
CA SER A 163 -10.33 15.97 9.07
C SER A 163 -11.79 15.65 9.42
N PHE A 164 -12.57 15.19 8.42
CA PHE A 164 -13.95 14.75 8.63
C PHE A 164 -14.03 13.57 9.59
N TRP A 165 -13.29 12.48 9.34
CA TRP A 165 -13.29 11.30 10.21
C TRP A 165 -12.78 11.58 11.61
N LEU A 166 -11.77 12.45 11.75
CA LEU A 166 -11.26 12.86 13.05
C LEU A 166 -12.35 13.57 13.86
N THR A 167 -13.13 14.45 13.23
CA THR A 167 -14.28 15.11 13.88
C THR A 167 -15.34 14.11 14.31
N VAL A 168 -15.72 13.17 13.44
CA VAL A 168 -16.70 12.12 13.72
C VAL A 168 -16.26 11.24 14.90
N VAL A 169 -15.01 10.81 14.90
CA VAL A 169 -14.43 9.94 15.93
C VAL A 169 -14.32 10.66 17.27
N VAL A 170 -13.96 11.95 17.27
CA VAL A 170 -13.95 12.77 18.48
C VAL A 170 -15.36 12.98 19.02
N HIS A 171 -16.38 13.12 18.17
CA HIS A 171 -17.76 13.28 18.62
C HIS A 171 -18.39 11.98 19.16
N ILE A 172 -18.04 10.82 18.58
CA ILE A 172 -18.59 9.51 19.00
C ILE A 172 -17.91 8.96 20.26
N PHE A 173 -16.59 9.14 20.39
CA PHE A 173 -15.79 8.62 21.50
C PHE A 173 -15.27 9.74 22.43
N GLY A 174 -15.96 10.89 22.43
CA GLY A 174 -15.68 12.07 23.24
C GLY A 174 -16.65 12.18 24.40
#